data_AF-A0A9C8WJ70-F1
#
_entry.id   AF-A0A9C8WJ70-F1
#
_cell.length_a   1.000
_cell.length_b   1.000
_cell.length_c   1.000
_cell.angle_alpha   90.00
_cell.angle_beta   90.00
_cell.angle_gamma   90.00
#
_symmetry.space_group_name_H-M   'P 1'
#
loop_
_entity.id
_entity.type
_entity.pdbx_description
1 polymer ?
#
loop_
_entity_poly.entity_id
_entity_poly.type
_entity_poly.pdbx_seq_one_letter_code
_entity_poly.pdbx_strand_id
1 'polypeptide(L)'
;MDNLRTALRLPAAPLVTLTGAGGKSALLFALAREYPAALVTATTHLGAWQLPWADRIFFVKTPDDLRPLEDAALPGVTLLLADSPAEDGRAPGLPAETLESLLA
;
A
#
# COMPACT_ATOMS: atom_id res chain seq x y z
N MET A 1 -19.56 16.42 5.71
CA MET A 1 -19.49 14.96 5.89
C MET A 1 -18.02 14.66 6.11
N ASP A 2 -17.65 14.20 7.31
CA ASP A 2 -16.23 13.98 7.64
C ASP A 2 -15.68 12.84 6.78
N ASN A 3 -14.47 13.02 6.24
CA ASN A 3 -13.76 11.98 5.50
C ASN A 3 -13.08 10.99 6.46
N LEU A 4 -12.56 9.87 5.95
CA LEU A 4 -11.98 8.81 6.79
C LEU A 4 -10.80 9.32 7.61
N ARG A 5 -9.97 10.19 7.05
CA ARG A 5 -8.83 10.80 7.74
C ARG A 5 -9.26 11.56 8.99
N THR A 6 -10.31 12.38 8.89
CA THR A 6 -10.86 13.12 10.03
C THR A 6 -11.50 12.18 11.04
N ALA A 7 -12.31 11.22 10.58
CA ALA A 7 -12.99 10.26 11.44
C ALA A 7 -12.01 9.41 12.28
N LEU A 8 -10.88 9.03 11.67
CA LEU A 8 -9.81 8.26 12.32
C LEU A 8 -8.77 9.15 13.04
N ARG A 9 -8.92 10.48 12.98
CA ARG A 9 -7.99 11.47 13.56
C ARG A 9 -6.54 11.29 13.10
N LEU A 10 -6.35 10.97 11.82
CA LEU A 10 -5.03 10.67 11.28
C LEU A 10 -4.24 11.96 10.93
N PRO A 11 -2.93 12.01 11.25
CA PRO A 11 -2.08 13.14 10.91
C PRO A 11 -1.84 13.26 9.39
N ALA A 12 -1.04 14.25 8.99
CA ALA A 12 -0.72 14.51 7.58
C ALA A 12 0.12 13.40 6.91
N ALA A 13 0.92 12.67 7.69
CA ALA A 13 1.74 11.54 7.23
C ALA A 13 1.63 10.39 8.24
N PRO A 14 0.55 9.59 8.20
CA PRO A 14 0.36 8.50 9.15
C PRO A 14 1.03 7.20 8.66
N LEU A 15 1.44 6.37 9.60
CA LEU A 15 1.68 4.94 9.36
C LEU A 15 0.45 4.17 9.86
N VAL A 16 -0.25 3.47 8.97
CA VAL A 16 -1.53 2.80 9.28
C VAL A 16 -1.51 1.35 8.84
N THR A 17 -1.88 0.46 9.74
CA THR A 17 -2.17 -0.94 9.45
C THR A 17 -3.62 -1.23 9.80
N LEU A 18 -4.36 -1.84 8.87
CA LEU A 18 -5.74 -2.26 9.10
C LEU A 18 -5.79 -3.75 9.42
N THR A 19 -6.41 -4.10 10.54
CA THR A 19 -6.58 -5.48 11.03
C THR A 19 -8.05 -5.83 11.20
N GLY A 20 -8.39 -7.12 11.36
CA GLY A 20 -9.78 -7.59 11.51
C GLY A 20 -10.36 -8.30 10.27
N ALA A 21 -11.67 -8.49 10.25
CA ALA A 21 -12.38 -9.27 9.23
C ALA A 21 -13.10 -8.37 8.19
N GLY A 22 -13.02 -8.74 6.91
CA GLY A 22 -13.70 -8.05 5.80
C GLY A 22 -13.22 -6.61 5.56
N GLY A 23 -13.46 -6.06 4.36
CA GLY A 23 -13.37 -4.62 4.06
C GLY A 23 -12.00 -3.91 4.17
N LYS A 24 -10.97 -4.51 4.76
CA LYS A 24 -9.68 -3.88 5.06
C LYS A 24 -9.02 -3.22 3.85
N SER A 25 -8.84 -3.97 2.77
CA SER A 25 -8.19 -3.45 1.57
C SER A 25 -9.02 -2.31 0.97
N ALA A 26 -10.35 -2.46 0.90
CA ALA A 26 -11.20 -1.39 0.39
C ALA A 26 -11.07 -0.11 1.24
N LEU A 27 -11.05 -0.24 2.57
CA LEU A 27 -10.82 0.87 3.49
C LEU A 27 -9.41 1.46 3.33
N LEU A 28 -8.38 0.63 3.15
CA LEU A 28 -7.00 1.07 2.95
C LEU A 28 -6.88 1.95 1.71
N PHE A 29 -7.42 1.50 0.58
CA PHE A 29 -7.39 2.26 -0.67
C PHE A 29 -8.30 3.49 -0.64
N ALA A 30 -9.44 3.43 0.06
CA ALA A 30 -10.28 4.61 0.26
C ALA A 30 -9.55 5.68 1.08
N LEU A 31 -8.92 5.29 2.18
CA LEU A 31 -8.12 6.18 3.03
C LEU A 31 -6.90 6.73 2.29
N ALA A 32 -6.16 5.89 1.55
CA ALA A 32 -4.96 6.30 0.82
C ALA A 32 -5.23 7.43 -0.18
N ARG A 33 -6.40 7.43 -0.82
CA ARG A 33 -6.82 8.49 -1.76
C ARG A 33 -7.13 9.84 -1.09
N GLU A 34 -7.27 9.88 0.23
CA GLU A 34 -7.44 11.13 0.98
C GLU A 34 -6.09 11.84 1.26
N TYR A 35 -4.98 11.24 0.84
CA TYR A 35 -3.64 11.80 0.93
C TYR A 35 -3.11 12.20 -0.45
N PRO A 36 -2.28 13.26 -0.54
CA PRO A 36 -1.67 13.66 -1.82
C PRO A 36 -0.72 12.59 -2.38
N ALA A 37 -0.11 11.80 -1.50
CA ALA A 37 0.75 10.67 -1.80
C ALA A 37 0.59 9.61 -0.71
N ALA A 38 0.51 8.34 -1.10
CA ALA A 38 0.43 7.22 -0.17
C ALA A 38 1.16 5.99 -0.72
N LEU A 39 2.00 5.37 0.11
CA LEU A 39 2.52 4.04 -0.11
C LEU A 39 1.57 3.02 0.52
N VAL A 40 1.18 2.02 -0.26
CA VAL A 40 0.27 0.96 0.17
C VAL A 40 0.93 -0.38 -0.07
N THR A 41 0.77 -1.31 0.87
CA THR A 41 1.18 -2.70 0.69
C THR A 41 0.19 -3.63 1.39
N ALA A 42 0.28 -4.93 1.12
CA ALA A 42 -0.50 -5.97 1.78
C ALA A 42 0.40 -6.82 2.68
N THR A 43 -0.13 -7.30 3.80
CA THR A 43 0.63 -8.16 4.74
C THR A 43 0.72 -9.62 4.31
N THR A 44 -0.06 -10.05 3.30
CA THR A 44 -0.05 -11.46 2.84
C THR A 44 -0.36 -11.52 1.35
N HIS A 45 -1.59 -11.19 0.97
CA HIS A 45 -2.02 -11.21 -0.42
C HIS A 45 -3.01 -10.09 -0.72
N LEU A 46 -2.98 -9.61 -1.96
CA LEU A 46 -3.96 -8.70 -2.53
C LEU A 46 -4.58 -9.36 -3.78
N GLY A 47 -5.90 -9.29 -3.95
CA GLY A 47 -6.54 -9.83 -5.14
C GLY A 47 -6.19 -9.01 -6.39
N ALA A 48 -6.00 -9.68 -7.54
CA ALA A 48 -5.69 -9.06 -8.83
C ALA A 48 -6.68 -7.94 -9.21
N TRP A 49 -7.96 -8.13 -8.88
CA TRP A 49 -9.03 -7.15 -9.09
C TRP A 49 -8.87 -5.85 -8.27
N GLN A 50 -7.99 -5.84 -7.26
CA GLN A 50 -7.71 -4.69 -6.42
C GLN A 50 -6.48 -3.90 -6.90
N LEU A 51 -5.63 -4.48 -7.76
CA LEU A 51 -4.46 -3.79 -8.32
C LEU A 51 -4.85 -2.48 -9.04
N PRO A 52 -5.93 -2.43 -9.85
CA PRO A 52 -6.37 -1.19 -10.48
C PRO A 52 -6.83 -0.09 -9.51
N TRP A 53 -6.90 -0.36 -8.20
CA TRP A 53 -7.18 0.68 -7.21
C TRP A 53 -5.98 1.57 -6.92
N ALA A 54 -4.77 1.12 -7.26
CA ALA A 54 -3.56 1.90 -7.21
C ALA A 54 -3.38 2.72 -8.49
N ASP A 55 -2.81 3.91 -8.36
CA ASP A 55 -2.41 4.72 -9.51
C ASP A 55 -1.10 4.19 -10.12
N ARG A 56 -0.26 3.57 -9.29
CA ARG A 56 1.02 2.97 -9.66
C ARG A 56 1.25 1.67 -8.91
N ILE A 57 1.95 0.74 -9.55
CA ILE A 57 2.36 -0.52 -8.94
C ILE A 57 3.86 -0.66 -9.12
N PHE A 58 4.58 -0.92 -8.02
CA PHE A 58 5.99 -1.24 -8.00
C PHE A 58 6.19 -2.63 -7.42
N PHE A 59 6.97 -3.45 -8.11
CA PHE A 59 7.39 -4.75 -7.62
C PHE A 59 8.73 -4.61 -6.92
N VAL A 60 8.79 -5.01 -5.66
CA VAL A 60 9.94 -4.85 -4.76
C VAL A 60 10.35 -6.25 -4.30
N LYS A 61 11.45 -6.75 -4.87
CA LYS A 61 11.99 -8.08 -4.56
C LYS A 61 13.06 -8.02 -3.48
N THR A 62 13.73 -6.88 -3.38
CA THR A 62 14.81 -6.61 -2.44
C THR A 62 14.67 -5.18 -1.90
N PRO A 63 15.24 -4.87 -0.71
CA PRO A 63 15.27 -3.50 -0.21
C PRO A 63 15.88 -2.48 -1.20
N ASP A 64 16.85 -2.91 -2.01
CA ASP A 64 17.49 -2.06 -3.03
C ASP A 64 16.55 -1.59 -4.15
N ASP A 65 15.41 -2.27 -4.34
CA ASP A 65 14.38 -1.88 -5.30
C ASP A 65 13.57 -0.66 -4.82
N LEU A 66 13.73 -0.25 -3.55
CA LEU A 66 13.09 0.94 -2.99
C LEU A 66 13.87 2.23 -3.28
N ARG A 67 15.16 2.15 -3.64
CA ARG A 67 16.01 3.32 -3.93
C ARG A 67 15.39 4.30 -4.92
N PRO A 68 14.74 3.87 -6.02
CA PRO A 68 14.09 4.79 -6.95
C PRO A 68 12.93 5.59 -6.33
N LEU A 69 12.40 5.18 -5.17
CA LEU A 69 11.29 5.83 -4.48
C LEU A 69 11.74 6.91 -3.49
N GLU A 70 13.01 6.91 -3.07
CA GLU A 70 13.53 7.83 -2.05
C GLU A 70 13.43 9.30 -2.47
N ASP A 71 13.74 9.60 -3.73
CA ASP A 71 13.72 10.95 -4.30
C ASP A 71 12.54 11.18 -5.26
N ALA A 72 11.66 10.19 -5.43
CA ALA A 72 10.57 10.28 -6.40
C ALA A 72 9.37 11.05 -5.84
N ALA A 73 8.85 11.98 -6.64
CA ALA A 73 7.50 12.49 -6.43
C ALA A 73 6.49 11.39 -6.81
N LEU A 74 5.82 10.80 -5.81
CA LEU A 74 4.85 9.72 -5.97
C LEU A 74 3.42 10.18 -5.65
N PRO A 75 2.81 11.08 -6.45
CA PRO A 75 1.45 11.54 -6.18
C PRO A 75 0.44 10.39 -6.34
N GLY A 76 -0.61 10.40 -5.53
CA GLY A 76 -1.64 9.37 -5.51
C GLY A 76 -1.21 8.11 -4.75
N VAL A 77 -1.83 6.98 -5.09
CA VAL A 77 -1.66 5.70 -4.42
C VAL A 77 -0.64 4.84 -5.17
N THR A 78 0.50 4.60 -4.52
CA THR A 78 1.54 3.70 -5.02
C THR A 78 1.50 2.39 -4.25
N LEU A 79 1.22 1.29 -4.95
CA LEU A 79 1.14 -0.05 -4.40
C LEU A 79 2.48 -0.79 -4.54
N LEU A 80 3.00 -1.28 -3.42
CA LEU A 80 4.23 -2.08 -3.33
C LEU A 80 3.87 -3.55 -3.11
N LEU A 81 4.36 -4.43 -4.00
CA LEU A 81 4.12 -5.88 -3.98
C LEU A 81 5.43 -6.63 -4.20
N ALA A 82 5.54 -7.87 -3.73
CA ALA A 82 6.73 -8.68 -4.00
C ALA A 82 6.80 -9.15 -5.46
N ASP A 83 5.65 -9.48 -6.04
CA ASP A 83 5.53 -9.98 -7.41
C ASP A 83 4.11 -9.74 -7.96
N SER A 84 3.95 -10.03 -9.25
CA SER A 84 2.68 -10.06 -9.96
C SER A 84 1.71 -11.12 -9.39
N PRO A 85 0.40 -11.00 -9.65
CA PRO A 85 -0.57 -12.01 -9.23
C PRO A 85 -0.22 -13.42 -9.72
N ALA A 86 -0.30 -14.40 -8.83
CA ALA A 86 -0.19 -15.82 -9.17
C ALA A 86 -1.46 -16.32 -9.92
N GLU A 87 -1.46 -17.59 -10.32
CA GLU A 87 -2.59 -18.21 -11.05
C GLU A 87 -3.92 -18.16 -10.30
N ASP A 88 -3.88 -18.12 -8.97
CA ASP A 88 -5.06 -17.97 -8.09
C ASP A 88 -5.61 -16.53 -8.05
N GLY A 89 -4.99 -15.62 -8.81
CA GLY A 89 -5.34 -14.21 -8.89
C GLY A 89 -4.92 -13.42 -7.66
N ARG A 90 -3.92 -13.88 -6.88
CA ARG A 90 -3.41 -13.16 -5.70
C ARG A 90 -1.98 -12.68 -5.91
N ALA A 91 -1.76 -11.39 -5.73
CA ALA A 91 -0.42 -10.80 -5.66
C ALA A 91 0.13 -10.91 -4.23
N PRO A 92 1.38 -11.35 -4.04
CA PRO A 92 2.01 -11.40 -2.74
C PRO A 92 2.32 -9.99 -2.19
N GLY A 93 2.12 -9.84 -0.88
CA GLY A 93 2.60 -8.69 -0.12
C GLY A 93 4.13 -8.62 -0.06
N LEU A 94 4.69 -7.56 0.54
CA LEU A 94 6.14 -7.43 0.69
C LEU A 94 6.73 -8.49 1.64
N PRO A 95 7.96 -8.97 1.38
CA PRO A 95 8.72 -9.75 2.36
C PRO A 95 8.96 -8.92 3.64
N ALA A 96 9.07 -9.58 4.79
CA ALA A 96 9.24 -8.92 6.08
C ALA A 96 10.46 -7.97 6.11
N GLU A 97 11.60 -8.44 5.60
CA GLU A 97 12.85 -7.64 5.52
C GLU A 97 12.68 -6.34 4.70
N THR A 98 11.90 -6.40 3.62
CA THR A 98 11.61 -5.25 2.77
C THR A 98 10.63 -4.30 3.44
N LEU A 99 9.62 -4.84 4.13
CA LEU A 99 8.67 -4.04 4.90
C LEU A 99 9.37 -3.31 6.06
N GLU A 100 10.28 -3.98 6.76
CA GLU A 100 11.08 -3.38 7.85
C GLU A 100 11.96 -2.24 7.34
N SER A 101 12.50 -2.36 6.12
CA SER A 101 13.31 -1.31 5.49
C SER A 101 12.51 -0.02 5.20
N LEU A 102 11.18 -0.09 5.09
CA LEU A 102 10.31 1.09 4.93
C LEU A 102 10.01 1.82 6.26
N LEU A 103 10.35 1.20 7.39
CA LEU A 103 10.02 1.70 8.73
C LEU A 103 11.25 2.24 9.49
N ALA A 104 12.44 2.07 8.93
CA ALA A 104 13.71 2.53 9.47
C ALA A 104 13.95 4.03 9.14
#